data_AF-A0AA92V7M7-F1
#
_entry.id   AF-A0AA92V7M7-F1
#
_cell.length_a   1.000
_cell.length_b   1.000
_cell.length_c   1.000
_cell.angle_alpha   90.00
_cell.angle_beta   90.00
_cell.angle_gamma   90.00
#
_symmetry.space_group_name_H-M   'P 1'
#
loop_
_entity.id
_entity.type
_entity.pdbx_description
1 polymer ?
#
loop_
_entity_poly.entity_id
_entity_poly.type
_entity_poly.pdbx_seq_one_letter_code
_entity_poly.pdbx_strand_id
1 'polypeptide(L)'
;REKEWKEEVTRKGANKDKRKRPENLIIQEIDADMTNPAFVMRTAEAQEHFLYTTLNEIDQFDALKGQGNQQFKIMCLAFDPGNSYGQTRVGTSSITERITIRFNWNASTTVQLGQRYFSKVLTDGPISRINFCTIPEREIGAEMPVYGEYDEAFREALRPYIENLCKASGRIDCAEASALAEKLKDENADFSRMSQNRVFENLSFRGNVIAFLKACVLYVANGCKWEPEIEEFIRWSESYDLWCKMIFFGASIAKANEVGEKSSKRGPANLLQQLPDTFTYAQAEMVRLQNDFGKKGTATMLRNWVNRHYIEKIPPKGVNADGADGKQGGKVFSIQLFSFKKLLFRSDGLDLRCFNAK
;
A
#
# COMPACT_ATOMS: atom_id res chain seq x y z
N ARG A 1 -15.22 21.91 -24.92
CA ARG A 1 -16.58 21.50 -24.46
C ARG A 1 -16.82 21.82 -22.98
N GLU A 2 -16.22 21.09 -22.02
CA GLU A 2 -16.49 21.36 -20.59
C GLU A 2 -16.01 22.74 -20.13
N LYS A 3 -14.79 23.12 -20.51
CA LYS A 3 -14.22 24.45 -20.22
C LYS A 3 -15.10 25.58 -20.75
N GLU A 4 -15.52 25.50 -22.01
CA GLU A 4 -16.42 26.48 -22.66
C GLU A 4 -17.76 26.58 -21.93
N TRP A 5 -18.32 25.46 -21.48
CA TRP A 5 -19.54 25.45 -20.68
C TRP A 5 -19.35 26.11 -19.31
N LYS A 6 -18.26 25.80 -18.59
CA LYS A 6 -17.93 26.44 -17.30
C LYS A 6 -17.76 27.96 -17.44
N GLU A 7 -17.08 28.40 -18.50
CA GLU A 7 -16.91 29.83 -18.82
C GLU A 7 -18.25 30.50 -19.15
N GLU A 8 -19.11 29.84 -19.94
CA GLU A 8 -20.45 30.34 -20.28
C GLU A 8 -21.33 30.48 -19.04
N VAL A 9 -21.36 29.46 -18.17
CA VAL A 9 -22.18 29.43 -16.95
C VAL A 9 -21.70 30.44 -15.92
N THR A 10 -20.37 30.62 -15.77
CA THR A 10 -19.79 31.60 -14.84
C THR A 10 -20.07 33.04 -15.30
N ARG A 11 -20.10 33.28 -16.61
CA ARG A 11 -20.44 34.60 -17.19
C ARG A 11 -21.94 34.93 -17.10
N LYS A 12 -22.81 33.94 -16.91
CA LYS A 12 -24.27 34.13 -16.84
C LYS A 12 -24.71 34.38 -15.39
N GLY A 13 -25.39 35.51 -15.16
CA GLY A 13 -25.99 35.84 -13.86
C GLY A 13 -27.01 34.80 -13.38
N ALA A 14 -27.24 34.72 -12.07
CA ALA A 14 -28.02 33.66 -11.42
C ALA A 14 -29.44 33.45 -11.99
N ASN A 15 -30.06 34.50 -12.54
CA ASN A 15 -31.41 34.47 -13.11
C ASN A 15 -31.46 34.18 -14.62
N LYS A 16 -30.33 33.84 -15.26
CA LYS A 16 -30.29 33.50 -16.70
C LYS A 16 -30.27 32.00 -16.91
N ASP A 17 -30.93 31.56 -17.98
CA ASP A 17 -30.97 30.16 -18.36
C ASP A 17 -29.56 29.64 -18.71
N LYS A 18 -29.12 28.65 -17.93
CA LYS A 18 -27.81 28.04 -18.03
C LYS A 18 -27.94 26.83 -18.95
N ARG A 19 -27.13 26.81 -20.00
CA ARG A 19 -27.06 25.67 -20.93
C ARG A 19 -26.83 24.39 -20.13
N LYS A 20 -27.47 23.29 -20.53
CA LYS A 20 -27.19 21.97 -19.94
C LYS A 20 -25.71 21.63 -20.07
N ARG A 21 -25.13 21.05 -19.02
CA ARG A 21 -23.73 20.58 -19.03
C ARG A 21 -23.55 19.57 -20.17
N PRO A 22 -22.45 19.64 -20.93
CA PRO A 22 -22.15 18.65 -21.97
C PRO A 22 -22.09 17.24 -21.39
N GLU A 23 -22.70 16.29 -22.09
CA GLU A 23 -22.63 14.85 -21.78
C GLU A 23 -21.42 14.19 -22.48
N ASN A 24 -21.09 12.95 -22.09
CA ASN A 24 -20.03 12.13 -22.70
C ASN A 24 -18.65 12.78 -22.64
N LEU A 25 -18.30 13.28 -21.46
CA LEU A 25 -16.98 13.84 -21.15
C LEU A 25 -16.01 12.74 -20.74
N ILE A 26 -15.39 12.11 -21.75
CA ILE A 26 -14.44 11.00 -21.59
C ILE A 26 -13.05 11.50 -21.13
N ILE A 27 -12.64 12.71 -21.51
CA ILE A 27 -11.35 13.31 -21.13
C ILE A 27 -11.61 14.47 -20.17
N GLN A 28 -10.97 14.44 -19.00
CA GLN A 28 -11.14 15.47 -17.96
C GLN A 28 -9.85 15.68 -17.18
N GLU A 29 -9.69 16.86 -16.57
CA GLU A 29 -8.61 17.14 -15.62
C GLU A 29 -9.10 16.95 -14.19
N ILE A 30 -8.19 16.52 -13.29
CA ILE A 30 -8.47 16.52 -11.86
C ILE A 30 -8.14 17.89 -11.27
N ASP A 31 -9.19 18.57 -10.84
CA ASP A 31 -9.08 19.81 -10.08
C ASP A 31 -8.64 19.50 -8.64
N ALA A 32 -7.84 20.38 -8.02
CA ALA A 32 -7.34 20.18 -6.64
C ALA A 32 -8.47 20.13 -5.58
N ASP A 33 -9.63 20.70 -5.90
CA ASP A 33 -10.85 20.69 -5.08
C ASP A 33 -11.82 19.57 -5.48
N MET A 34 -11.44 18.66 -6.38
CA MET A 34 -12.30 17.55 -6.77
C MET A 34 -12.62 16.66 -5.59
N THR A 35 -13.91 16.44 -5.36
CA THR A 35 -14.37 15.53 -4.32
C THR A 35 -14.63 14.14 -4.90
N ASN A 36 -14.54 13.09 -4.06
CA ASN A 36 -14.87 11.73 -4.48
C ASN A 36 -16.30 11.59 -5.07
N PRO A 37 -17.35 12.26 -4.53
CA PRO A 37 -18.66 12.30 -5.20
C PRO A 37 -18.62 12.90 -6.62
N ALA A 38 -17.83 13.97 -6.85
CA ALA A 38 -17.68 14.55 -8.18
C ALA A 38 -16.98 13.59 -9.14
N PHE A 39 -15.98 12.84 -8.68
CA PHE A 39 -15.33 11.79 -9.46
C PHE A 39 -16.31 10.66 -9.84
N VAL A 40 -17.12 10.20 -8.89
CA VAL A 40 -18.14 9.16 -9.15
C VAL A 40 -19.16 9.63 -10.18
N MET A 41 -19.66 10.88 -10.06
CA MET A 41 -20.54 11.47 -11.06
C MET A 41 -19.90 11.54 -12.45
N ARG A 42 -18.68 12.06 -12.54
CA ARG A 42 -17.95 12.19 -13.81
C ARG A 42 -17.74 10.82 -14.49
N THR A 43 -17.53 9.77 -13.70
CA THR A 43 -17.39 8.40 -14.23
C THR A 43 -18.73 7.82 -14.67
N ALA A 44 -19.83 8.08 -13.95
CA ALA A 44 -21.17 7.69 -14.39
C ALA A 44 -21.57 8.39 -15.70
N GLU A 45 -21.27 9.68 -15.82
CA GLU A 45 -21.50 10.51 -17.02
C GLU A 45 -20.66 10.08 -18.23
N ALA A 46 -19.59 9.29 -18.03
CA ALA A 46 -18.79 8.74 -19.12
C ALA A 46 -19.51 7.59 -19.85
N GLN A 47 -20.71 7.17 -19.42
CA GLN A 47 -21.56 6.19 -20.13
C GLN A 47 -20.80 4.91 -20.55
N GLU A 48 -20.12 4.29 -19.59
CA GLU A 48 -19.30 3.08 -19.80
C GLU A 48 -18.00 3.26 -20.60
N HIS A 49 -17.67 4.47 -21.02
CA HIS A 49 -16.33 4.77 -21.52
C HIS A 49 -15.32 4.94 -20.37
N PHE A 50 -14.03 4.82 -20.70
CA PHE A 50 -12.95 5.11 -19.77
C PHE A 50 -12.82 6.61 -19.57
N LEU A 51 -12.99 7.09 -18.34
CA LEU A 51 -12.59 8.44 -17.98
C LEU A 51 -11.06 8.53 -18.06
N TYR A 52 -10.53 9.46 -18.86
CA TYR A 52 -9.11 9.75 -18.95
C TYR A 52 -8.78 11.04 -18.21
N THR A 53 -7.76 11.00 -17.36
CA THR A 53 -7.25 12.20 -16.70
C THR A 53 -5.73 12.34 -16.75
N THR A 54 -5.30 13.53 -17.16
CA THR A 54 -3.92 13.97 -16.95
C THR A 54 -3.79 14.73 -15.63
N LEU A 55 -2.74 14.41 -14.89
CA LEU A 55 -2.34 15.05 -13.65
C LEU A 55 -0.97 15.68 -13.86
N ASN A 56 -0.81 16.92 -13.41
CA ASN A 56 0.50 17.57 -13.46
C ASN A 56 1.46 16.97 -12.43
N GLU A 57 0.93 16.56 -11.28
CA GLU A 57 1.71 15.96 -10.19
C GLU A 57 0.93 14.80 -9.54
N ILE A 58 1.63 13.77 -9.06
CA ILE A 58 1.01 12.59 -8.46
C ILE A 58 0.17 12.89 -7.22
N ASP A 59 0.54 13.90 -6.45
CA ASP A 59 -0.16 14.28 -5.21
C ASP A 59 -1.51 14.96 -5.46
N GLN A 60 -1.80 15.40 -6.69
CA GLN A 60 -3.13 15.87 -7.09
C GLN A 60 -4.19 14.77 -6.96
N PHE A 61 -3.77 13.50 -7.00
CA PHE A 61 -4.66 12.37 -6.73
C PHE A 61 -5.19 12.38 -5.27
N ASP A 62 -4.54 13.08 -4.33
CA ASP A 62 -5.04 13.21 -2.95
C ASP A 62 -6.36 13.99 -2.86
N ALA A 63 -6.77 14.72 -3.91
CA ALA A 63 -8.14 15.23 -4.04
C ALA A 63 -9.18 14.09 -3.87
N LEU A 64 -8.84 12.87 -4.31
CA LEU A 64 -9.69 11.67 -4.23
C LEU A 64 -9.47 10.85 -2.95
N LYS A 65 -8.65 11.31 -2.00
CA LYS A 65 -8.26 10.53 -0.81
C LYS A 65 -9.44 10.12 0.07
N GLY A 66 -10.44 10.98 0.21
CA GLY A 66 -11.61 10.75 1.04
C GLY A 66 -11.26 10.22 2.45
N GLN A 67 -12.10 9.32 2.99
CA GLN A 67 -11.81 8.61 4.23
C GLN A 67 -11.11 7.27 3.98
N GLY A 68 -9.94 7.06 4.58
CA GLY A 68 -9.24 5.76 4.54
C GLY A 68 -8.33 5.55 3.34
N ASN A 69 -7.76 6.62 2.78
CA ASN A 69 -6.84 6.57 1.63
C ASN A 69 -7.44 5.90 0.38
N GLN A 70 -8.65 6.32 0.01
CA GLN A 70 -9.42 5.75 -1.10
C GLN A 70 -8.74 5.93 -2.46
N GLN A 71 -7.88 6.93 -2.60
CA GLN A 71 -7.15 7.18 -3.84
C GLN A 71 -6.31 5.98 -4.30
N PHE A 72 -5.63 5.31 -3.38
CA PHE A 72 -4.85 4.12 -3.71
C PHE A 72 -5.74 2.93 -4.07
N LYS A 73 -6.94 2.86 -3.48
CA LYS A 73 -7.94 1.87 -3.86
C LYS A 73 -8.45 2.14 -5.27
N ILE A 74 -8.74 3.39 -5.63
CA ILE A 74 -9.13 3.77 -6.99
C ILE A 74 -8.05 3.35 -7.98
N MET A 75 -6.77 3.60 -7.70
CA MET A 75 -5.65 3.15 -8.55
C MET A 75 -5.67 1.64 -8.78
N CYS A 76 -5.98 0.84 -7.75
CA CYS A 76 -6.06 -0.61 -7.89
C CYS A 76 -7.31 -1.06 -8.68
N LEU A 77 -8.47 -0.47 -8.38
CA LEU A 77 -9.74 -0.80 -9.03
C LEU A 77 -9.78 -0.37 -10.50
N ALA A 78 -9.01 0.65 -10.88
CA ALA A 78 -8.84 1.08 -12.26
C ALA A 78 -8.11 0.05 -13.13
N PHE A 79 -7.26 -0.77 -12.52
CA PHE A 79 -6.50 -1.81 -13.21
C PHE A 79 -7.30 -3.12 -13.38
N ASP A 80 -7.96 -3.57 -12.30
CA ASP A 80 -8.66 -4.85 -12.27
C ASP A 80 -10.09 -4.68 -12.88
N PRO A 81 -10.54 -5.55 -13.83
CA PRO A 81 -11.79 -5.36 -14.54
C PRO A 81 -13.03 -5.59 -13.65
N GLY A 82 -14.16 -4.97 -14.01
CA GLY A 82 -15.48 -5.25 -13.41
C GLY A 82 -15.65 -4.78 -11.97
N ASN A 83 -14.76 -3.93 -11.49
CA ASN A 83 -14.77 -3.48 -10.10
C ASN A 83 -15.77 -2.36 -9.84
N SER A 84 -16.74 -2.63 -8.97
CA SER A 84 -17.68 -1.61 -8.50
C SER A 84 -17.05 -0.67 -7.47
N TYR A 85 -17.27 0.63 -7.62
CA TYR A 85 -16.85 1.68 -6.70
C TYR A 85 -17.99 2.68 -6.44
N GLY A 86 -17.95 3.32 -5.28
CA GLY A 86 -19.02 4.20 -4.81
C GLY A 86 -19.55 3.77 -3.45
N GLN A 87 -20.42 4.60 -2.87
CA GLN A 87 -20.95 4.42 -1.52
C GLN A 87 -22.37 3.83 -1.54
N THR A 88 -22.67 2.92 -0.62
CA THR A 88 -24.04 2.47 -0.36
C THR A 88 -24.74 3.49 0.53
N ARG A 89 -25.99 3.83 0.18
CA ARG A 89 -26.80 4.96 0.66
C ARG A 89 -26.64 5.33 2.14
N VAL A 90 -26.46 6.63 2.42
CA VAL A 90 -26.59 7.22 3.79
C VAL A 90 -27.72 8.27 3.87
N GLY A 91 -28.39 8.63 2.76
CA GLY A 91 -29.56 9.52 2.77
C GLY A 91 -30.33 9.60 1.45
N THR A 92 -31.44 10.33 1.44
CA THR A 92 -32.31 10.53 0.26
C THR A 92 -31.76 11.55 -0.76
N SER A 93 -30.88 12.46 -0.34
CA SER A 93 -30.31 13.53 -1.17
C SER A 93 -28.85 13.29 -1.59
N SER A 94 -28.24 12.18 -1.18
CA SER A 94 -26.87 11.83 -1.53
C SER A 94 -26.81 11.24 -2.94
N ILE A 95 -25.91 11.73 -3.78
CA ILE A 95 -25.57 11.11 -5.06
C ILE A 95 -25.00 9.72 -4.76
N THR A 96 -25.77 8.68 -5.10
CA THR A 96 -25.44 7.28 -4.80
C THR A 96 -25.52 6.47 -6.07
N GLU A 97 -24.39 6.31 -6.73
CA GLU A 97 -24.26 5.38 -7.84
C GLU A 97 -23.07 4.46 -7.56
N ARG A 98 -23.30 3.15 -7.63
CA ARG A 98 -22.20 2.19 -7.71
C ARG A 98 -21.84 2.07 -9.17
N ILE A 99 -20.73 2.68 -9.52
CA ILE A 99 -20.18 2.68 -10.87
C ILE A 99 -19.19 1.54 -11.03
N THR A 100 -19.01 1.04 -12.25
CA THR A 100 -17.80 0.27 -12.58
C THR A 100 -16.68 1.25 -12.84
N ILE A 101 -15.54 1.13 -12.14
CA ILE A 101 -14.39 1.99 -12.44
C ILE A 101 -13.86 1.66 -13.83
N ARG A 102 -13.83 2.68 -14.69
CA ARG A 102 -13.14 2.69 -15.98
C ARG A 102 -12.36 3.99 -16.02
N PHE A 103 -11.12 3.95 -15.54
CA PHE A 103 -10.34 5.17 -15.30
C PHE A 103 -8.90 4.99 -15.77
N ASN A 104 -8.50 5.79 -16.75
CA ASN A 104 -7.14 5.90 -17.25
C ASN A 104 -6.54 7.22 -16.78
N TRP A 105 -5.28 7.21 -16.34
CA TRP A 105 -4.64 8.43 -15.90
C TRP A 105 -3.13 8.38 -16.08
N ASN A 106 -2.55 9.57 -16.19
CA ASN A 106 -1.11 9.79 -16.14
C ASN A 106 -0.81 10.90 -15.15
N ALA A 107 0.31 10.79 -14.43
CA ALA A 107 0.81 11.83 -13.55
C ALA A 107 2.32 11.95 -13.71
N SER A 108 2.83 13.19 -13.65
CA SER A 108 4.27 13.40 -13.47
C SER A 108 4.61 13.39 -11.98
N THR A 109 5.87 13.12 -11.65
CA THR A 109 6.40 13.33 -10.31
C THR A 109 7.93 13.31 -10.29
N THR A 110 8.53 13.92 -9.27
CA THR A 110 9.95 13.70 -8.96
C THR A 110 10.13 12.36 -8.24
N VAL A 111 11.29 11.72 -8.41
CA VAL A 111 11.57 10.40 -7.80
C VAL A 111 11.34 10.41 -6.29
N GLN A 112 11.81 11.43 -5.60
CA GLN A 112 11.70 11.55 -4.13
C GLN A 112 10.25 11.76 -3.68
N LEU A 113 9.46 12.52 -4.45
CA LEU A 113 8.03 12.69 -4.16
C LEU A 113 7.27 11.39 -4.39
N GLY A 114 7.52 10.69 -5.51
CA GLY A 114 6.93 9.38 -5.79
C GLY A 114 7.22 8.35 -4.70
N GLN A 115 8.49 8.22 -4.28
CA GLN A 115 8.89 7.35 -3.18
C GLN A 115 8.15 7.68 -1.87
N ARG A 116 8.02 8.97 -1.55
CA ARG A 116 7.30 9.42 -0.36
C ARG A 116 5.80 9.14 -0.46
N TYR A 117 5.21 9.39 -1.61
CA TYR A 117 3.78 9.24 -1.88
C TYR A 117 3.34 7.78 -1.68
N PHE A 118 4.08 6.83 -2.25
CA PHE A 118 3.75 5.40 -2.15
C PHE A 118 4.32 4.70 -0.91
N SER A 119 5.08 5.39 -0.06
CA SER A 119 5.79 4.80 1.10
C SER A 119 4.91 3.99 2.07
N LYS A 120 3.61 4.30 2.15
CA LYS A 120 2.66 3.63 3.04
C LYS A 120 1.89 2.48 2.40
N VAL A 121 2.03 2.28 1.09
CA VAL A 121 1.28 1.30 0.29
C VAL A 121 2.20 0.44 -0.57
N LEU A 122 3.47 0.32 -0.17
CA LEU A 122 4.53 -0.40 -0.89
C LEU A 122 4.15 -1.86 -1.18
N THR A 123 3.41 -2.48 -0.26
CA THR A 123 2.98 -3.89 -0.31
C THR A 123 1.49 -4.06 -0.60
N ASP A 124 0.76 -2.96 -0.76
CA ASP A 124 -0.72 -2.97 -0.73
C ASP A 124 -1.33 -3.06 -2.13
N GLY A 125 -0.49 -3.17 -3.16
CA GLY A 125 -0.92 -3.41 -4.54
C GLY A 125 -0.80 -2.25 -5.54
N PRO A 126 -0.87 -0.95 -5.20
CA PRO A 126 -0.82 0.12 -6.20
C PRO A 126 0.42 0.06 -7.10
N ILE A 127 1.60 -0.12 -6.50
CA ILE A 127 2.88 -0.15 -7.25
C ILE A 127 2.90 -1.27 -8.30
N SER A 128 2.34 -2.44 -7.99
CA SER A 128 2.26 -3.56 -8.94
C SER A 128 1.34 -3.29 -10.14
N ARG A 129 0.34 -2.42 -9.98
CA ARG A 129 -0.74 -2.17 -10.96
C ARG A 129 -0.53 -0.91 -11.80
N ILE A 130 0.44 -0.08 -11.45
CA ILE A 130 0.79 1.15 -12.17
C ILE A 130 2.02 0.87 -13.03
N ASN A 131 2.06 1.47 -14.22
CA ASN A 131 3.25 1.47 -15.06
C ASN A 131 4.11 2.70 -14.73
N PHE A 132 5.40 2.50 -14.47
CA PHE A 132 6.35 3.57 -14.18
C PHE A 132 7.31 3.75 -15.35
N CYS A 133 7.55 5.00 -15.70
CA CYS A 133 8.61 5.42 -16.59
C CYS A 133 9.36 6.58 -15.94
N THR A 134 10.59 6.79 -16.34
CA THR A 134 11.39 7.93 -15.90
C THR A 134 12.04 8.61 -17.09
N ILE A 135 12.45 9.87 -16.92
CA ILE A 135 13.33 10.55 -17.86
C ILE A 135 14.74 10.34 -17.32
N PRO A 136 15.64 9.65 -18.06
CA PRO A 136 17.01 9.45 -17.60
C PRO A 136 17.70 10.77 -17.27
N GLU A 137 18.49 10.79 -16.20
CA GLU A 137 19.35 11.93 -15.92
C GLU A 137 20.33 12.14 -17.07
N ARG A 138 20.54 13.41 -17.43
CA ARG A 138 21.42 13.82 -18.52
C ARG A 138 22.56 14.64 -17.93
N GLU A 139 23.69 14.66 -18.62
CA GLU A 139 24.80 15.51 -18.24
C GLU A 139 24.35 16.97 -18.12
N ILE A 140 24.86 17.65 -17.09
CA ILE A 140 24.53 19.05 -16.85
C ILE A 140 25.00 19.88 -18.06
N GLY A 141 24.06 20.54 -18.73
CA GLY A 141 24.31 21.33 -19.94
C GLY A 141 24.08 20.58 -21.26
N ALA A 142 23.68 19.31 -21.23
CA ALA A 142 23.31 18.59 -22.46
C ALA A 142 22.06 19.21 -23.13
N GLU A 143 22.11 19.39 -24.44
CA GLU A 143 21.00 19.95 -25.23
C GLU A 143 19.73 19.14 -25.07
N MET A 144 18.58 19.76 -24.81
CA MET A 144 17.31 19.04 -24.61
C MET A 144 16.97 18.18 -25.85
N PRO A 145 16.72 16.86 -25.70
CA PRO A 145 16.49 16.00 -26.85
C PRO A 145 15.08 16.26 -27.39
N VAL A 146 14.99 16.38 -28.71
CA VAL A 146 13.71 16.43 -29.43
C VAL A 146 13.44 15.03 -29.96
N TYR A 147 12.42 14.36 -29.41
CA TYR A 147 12.09 12.96 -29.74
C TYR A 147 11.24 12.81 -31.01
N GLY A 148 10.92 13.92 -31.68
CA GLY A 148 10.15 13.95 -32.91
C GLY A 148 9.36 15.24 -33.06
N GLU A 149 8.87 15.48 -34.27
CA GLU A 149 7.92 16.55 -34.59
C GLU A 149 6.52 15.93 -34.68
N TYR A 150 5.60 16.39 -33.84
CA TYR A 150 4.22 15.90 -33.80
C TYR A 150 3.31 16.83 -34.61
N ASP A 151 3.62 16.92 -35.90
CA ASP A 151 2.95 17.80 -36.85
C ASP A 151 1.71 17.15 -37.48
N GLU A 152 1.14 17.79 -38.51
CA GLU A 152 -0.02 17.25 -39.20
C GLU A 152 0.30 15.96 -39.97
N ALA A 153 1.54 15.79 -40.46
CA ALA A 153 1.95 14.55 -41.12
C ALA A 153 1.97 13.37 -40.13
N PHE A 154 2.49 13.59 -38.92
CA PHE A 154 2.42 12.60 -37.84
C PHE A 154 0.96 12.25 -37.50
N ARG A 155 0.09 13.26 -37.42
CA ARG A 155 -1.34 13.06 -37.16
C ARG A 155 -2.02 12.21 -38.24
N GLU A 156 -1.72 12.46 -39.50
CA GLU A 156 -2.22 11.64 -40.62
C GLU A 156 -1.68 10.21 -40.58
N ALA A 157 -0.40 10.03 -40.25
CA ALA A 157 0.19 8.70 -40.07
C ALA A 157 -0.43 7.92 -38.90
N LEU A 158 -0.86 8.61 -37.84
CA LEU A 158 -1.50 7.99 -36.67
C LEU A 158 -2.97 7.59 -36.91
N ARG A 159 -3.65 8.30 -37.82
CA ARG A 159 -5.07 8.12 -38.14
C ARG A 159 -5.52 6.66 -38.35
N PRO A 160 -4.86 5.83 -39.18
CA PRO A 160 -5.30 4.44 -39.40
C PRO A 160 -5.33 3.62 -38.11
N TYR A 161 -4.36 3.80 -37.22
CA TYR A 161 -4.29 3.07 -35.95
C TYR A 161 -5.44 3.45 -35.01
N ILE A 162 -5.77 4.74 -34.92
CA ILE A 162 -6.90 5.24 -34.14
C ILE A 162 -8.22 4.72 -34.72
N GLU A 163 -8.36 4.74 -36.04
CA GLU A 163 -9.56 4.23 -36.69
C GLU A 163 -9.77 2.74 -36.43
N ASN A 164 -8.70 1.93 -36.46
CA ASN A 164 -8.78 0.51 -36.14
C ASN A 164 -9.28 0.29 -34.69
N LEU A 165 -8.74 1.04 -33.72
CA LEU A 165 -9.18 1.00 -32.33
C LEU A 165 -10.66 1.39 -32.17
N CYS A 166 -11.10 2.45 -32.85
CA CYS A 166 -12.49 2.92 -32.78
C CYS A 166 -13.48 1.96 -33.46
N LYS A 167 -13.05 1.21 -34.49
CA LYS A 167 -13.87 0.23 -35.20
C LYS A 167 -13.90 -1.14 -34.49
N ALA A 168 -12.92 -1.42 -33.64
CA ALA A 168 -12.83 -2.69 -32.92
C ALA A 168 -14.05 -2.93 -32.03
N SER A 169 -14.63 -4.12 -32.13
CA SER A 169 -15.77 -4.53 -31.30
C SER A 169 -15.76 -6.04 -31.08
N GLY A 170 -16.39 -6.47 -29.99
CA GLY A 170 -16.43 -7.88 -29.60
C GLY A 170 -15.08 -8.39 -29.06
N ARG A 171 -14.93 -9.72 -29.06
CA ARG A 171 -13.72 -10.39 -28.60
C ARG A 171 -12.73 -10.51 -29.75
N ILE A 172 -11.49 -10.07 -29.52
CA ILE A 172 -10.37 -10.22 -30.46
C ILE A 172 -9.33 -11.08 -29.76
N ASP A 173 -8.99 -12.21 -30.37
CA ASP A 173 -7.93 -13.09 -29.88
C ASP A 173 -6.61 -12.76 -30.62
N CYS A 174 -5.50 -12.75 -29.89
CA CYS A 174 -4.16 -12.53 -30.41
C CYS A 174 -3.26 -13.64 -29.85
N ALA A 175 -3.03 -14.68 -30.64
CA ALA A 175 -2.27 -15.85 -30.19
C ALA A 175 -0.81 -15.48 -29.89
N GLU A 176 -0.26 -14.55 -30.66
CA GLU A 176 1.10 -14.04 -30.54
C GLU A 176 1.30 -13.26 -29.25
N ALA A 177 0.33 -12.41 -28.85
CA ALA A 177 0.37 -11.73 -27.57
C ALA A 177 0.34 -12.73 -26.40
N SER A 178 -0.48 -13.79 -26.48
CA SER A 178 -0.52 -14.84 -25.46
C SER A 178 0.78 -15.63 -25.39
N ALA A 179 1.34 -16.03 -26.54
CA ALA A 179 2.62 -16.73 -26.61
C ALA A 179 3.78 -15.87 -26.06
N LEU A 180 3.78 -14.57 -26.38
CA LEU A 180 4.76 -13.63 -25.83
C LEU A 180 4.63 -13.51 -24.31
N ALA A 181 3.42 -13.41 -23.78
CA ALA A 181 3.18 -13.32 -22.33
C ALA A 181 3.63 -14.59 -21.59
N GLU A 182 3.44 -15.78 -22.18
CA GLU A 182 3.97 -17.03 -21.62
C GLU A 182 5.50 -17.04 -21.61
N LYS A 183 6.13 -16.61 -22.71
CA LYS A 183 7.59 -16.52 -22.80
C LYS A 183 8.16 -15.52 -21.79
N LEU A 184 7.57 -14.33 -21.66
CA LEU A 184 7.98 -13.32 -20.68
C LEU A 184 7.80 -13.78 -19.24
N LYS A 185 6.71 -14.51 -18.94
CA LYS A 185 6.49 -15.13 -17.63
C LYS A 185 7.65 -16.07 -17.26
N ASP A 186 8.05 -16.95 -18.18
CA ASP A 186 9.10 -17.93 -17.92
C ASP A 186 10.48 -17.26 -17.80
N GLU A 187 10.78 -16.29 -18.67
CA GLU A 187 12.01 -15.47 -18.58
C GLU A 187 12.10 -14.71 -17.25
N ASN A 188 11.00 -14.09 -16.82
CA ASN A 188 10.92 -13.44 -15.51
C ASN A 188 11.13 -14.42 -14.35
N ALA A 189 10.56 -15.63 -14.45
CA ALA A 189 10.73 -16.66 -13.42
C ALA A 189 12.17 -17.17 -13.36
N ASP A 190 12.84 -17.36 -14.50
CA ASP A 190 14.25 -17.72 -14.57
C ASP A 190 15.12 -16.62 -13.95
N PHE A 191 14.87 -15.35 -14.27
CA PHE A 191 15.56 -14.21 -13.67
C PHE A 191 15.35 -14.15 -12.15
N SER A 192 14.12 -14.35 -11.66
CA SER A 192 13.82 -14.43 -10.23
C SER A 192 14.58 -15.55 -9.53
N ARG A 193 14.68 -16.74 -10.15
CA ARG A 193 15.45 -17.87 -9.60
C ARG A 193 16.95 -17.57 -9.56
N MET A 194 17.50 -16.95 -10.60
CA MET A 194 18.94 -16.60 -10.63
C MET A 194 19.29 -15.48 -9.64
N SER A 195 18.45 -14.44 -9.58
CA SER A 195 18.67 -13.28 -8.71
C SER A 195 18.25 -13.49 -7.26
N GLN A 196 17.45 -14.54 -6.97
CA GLN A 196 16.81 -14.79 -5.68
C GLN A 196 16.01 -13.57 -5.16
N ASN A 197 15.49 -12.73 -6.07
CA ASN A 197 14.82 -11.49 -5.71
C ASN A 197 13.29 -11.67 -5.67
N ARG A 198 12.76 -11.86 -4.45
CA ARG A 198 11.30 -12.00 -4.23
C ARG A 198 10.50 -10.76 -4.62
N VAL A 199 11.07 -9.57 -4.46
CA VAL A 199 10.38 -8.32 -4.82
C VAL A 199 10.18 -8.25 -6.32
N PHE A 200 11.23 -8.55 -7.10
CA PHE A 200 11.14 -8.63 -8.55
C PHE A 200 10.12 -9.69 -8.99
N GLU A 201 10.17 -10.89 -8.42
CA GLU A 201 9.22 -11.97 -8.73
C GLU A 201 7.77 -11.53 -8.53
N ASN A 202 7.47 -10.88 -7.41
CA ASN A 202 6.11 -10.41 -7.13
C ASN A 202 5.65 -9.30 -8.08
N LEU A 203 6.57 -8.40 -8.49
CA LEU A 203 6.26 -7.30 -9.40
C LEU A 203 6.10 -7.78 -10.85
N SER A 204 6.86 -8.81 -11.26
CA SER A 204 6.82 -9.34 -12.64
C SER A 204 5.47 -9.95 -13.00
N PHE A 205 4.72 -10.49 -12.05
CA PHE A 205 3.39 -11.06 -12.34
C PHE A 205 2.43 -10.03 -12.95
N ARG A 206 2.32 -8.83 -12.35
CA ARG A 206 1.47 -7.77 -12.91
C ARG A 206 2.19 -6.98 -13.99
N GLY A 207 3.52 -6.91 -13.98
CA GLY A 207 4.33 -6.42 -15.09
C GLY A 207 3.98 -7.13 -16.40
N ASN A 208 3.94 -8.46 -16.39
CA ASN A 208 3.61 -9.28 -17.55
C ASN A 208 2.15 -9.09 -18.01
N VAL A 209 1.21 -8.91 -17.07
CA VAL A 209 -0.19 -8.57 -17.43
C VAL A 209 -0.25 -7.21 -18.14
N ILE A 210 0.48 -6.20 -17.65
CA ILE A 210 0.57 -4.88 -18.30
C ILE A 210 1.17 -5.03 -19.72
N ALA A 211 2.23 -5.82 -19.86
CA ALA A 211 2.87 -6.10 -21.13
C ALA A 211 1.90 -6.77 -22.13
N PHE A 212 1.17 -7.79 -21.68
CA PHE A 212 0.13 -8.44 -22.46
C PHE A 212 -0.98 -7.48 -22.91
N LEU A 213 -1.48 -6.63 -22.00
CA LEU A 213 -2.51 -5.64 -22.33
C LEU A 213 -2.02 -4.62 -23.36
N LYS A 214 -0.77 -4.16 -23.26
CA LYS A 214 -0.15 -3.29 -24.27
C LYS A 214 -0.04 -4.00 -25.63
N ALA A 215 0.35 -5.29 -25.64
CA ALA A 215 0.47 -6.07 -26.87
C ALA A 215 -0.89 -6.18 -27.58
N CYS A 216 -1.96 -6.46 -26.84
CA CYS A 216 -3.32 -6.50 -27.38
C CYS A 216 -3.75 -5.16 -28.00
N VAL A 217 -3.46 -4.03 -27.33
CA VAL A 217 -3.79 -2.71 -27.87
C VAL A 217 -3.02 -2.43 -29.16
N LEU A 218 -1.71 -2.71 -29.20
CA LEU A 218 -0.88 -2.50 -30.39
C LEU A 218 -1.32 -3.40 -31.55
N TYR A 219 -1.65 -4.66 -31.28
CA TYR A 219 -2.16 -5.58 -32.29
C TYR A 219 -3.47 -5.09 -32.91
N VAL A 220 -4.43 -4.64 -32.10
CA VAL A 220 -5.70 -4.09 -32.60
C VAL A 220 -5.47 -2.77 -33.34
N ALA A 221 -4.62 -1.90 -32.80
CA ALA A 221 -4.23 -0.66 -33.46
C ALA A 221 -3.63 -0.93 -34.85
N ASN A 222 -2.79 -1.96 -34.97
CA ASN A 222 -2.20 -2.38 -36.24
C ASN A 222 -3.15 -3.18 -37.17
N GLY A 223 -4.46 -3.13 -36.92
CA GLY A 223 -5.46 -3.79 -37.75
C GLY A 223 -5.43 -5.31 -37.61
N CYS A 224 -5.17 -5.81 -36.40
CA CYS A 224 -5.02 -7.22 -36.08
C CYS A 224 -3.90 -7.89 -36.88
N LYS A 225 -2.76 -7.21 -37.01
CA LYS A 225 -1.54 -7.73 -37.62
C LYS A 225 -0.41 -7.69 -36.62
N TRP A 226 0.18 -8.85 -36.37
CA TRP A 226 1.35 -8.96 -35.52
C TRP A 226 2.60 -8.61 -36.31
N GLU A 227 3.48 -7.81 -35.71
CA GLU A 227 4.76 -7.40 -36.26
C GLU A 227 5.86 -7.63 -35.22
N PRO A 228 7.09 -8.01 -35.64
CA PRO A 228 8.22 -8.18 -34.72
C PRO A 228 8.48 -6.98 -33.80
N GLU A 229 8.21 -5.77 -34.29
CA GLU A 229 8.33 -4.50 -33.58
C GLU A 229 7.38 -4.42 -32.39
N ILE A 230 6.20 -5.07 -32.47
CA ILE A 230 5.29 -5.20 -31.32
C ILE A 230 5.96 -6.04 -30.23
N GLU A 231 6.55 -7.19 -30.59
CA GLU A 231 7.26 -8.02 -29.61
C GLU A 231 8.43 -7.26 -28.97
N GLU A 232 9.26 -6.61 -29.79
CA GLU A 232 10.41 -5.84 -29.31
C GLU A 232 9.99 -4.73 -28.34
N PHE A 233 8.98 -3.94 -28.70
CA PHE A 233 8.47 -2.88 -27.85
C PHE A 233 7.90 -3.42 -26.53
N ILE A 234 7.16 -4.53 -26.57
CA ILE A 234 6.53 -5.09 -25.37
C ILE A 234 7.58 -5.65 -24.41
N ARG A 235 8.60 -6.35 -24.92
CA ARG A 235 9.76 -6.80 -24.13
C ARG A 235 10.48 -5.63 -23.45
N TRP A 236 10.78 -4.60 -24.24
CA TRP A 236 11.41 -3.39 -23.73
C TRP A 236 10.52 -2.71 -22.66
N SER A 237 9.22 -2.59 -22.94
CA SER A 237 8.28 -1.87 -22.06
C SER A 237 8.08 -2.56 -20.72
N GLU A 238 8.02 -3.90 -20.69
CA GLU A 238 7.97 -4.66 -19.43
C GLU A 238 9.28 -4.50 -18.65
N SER A 239 10.41 -4.72 -19.33
CA SER A 239 11.73 -4.63 -18.71
C SER A 239 11.98 -3.25 -18.12
N TYR A 240 11.58 -2.20 -18.84
CA TYR A 240 11.75 -0.81 -18.41
C TYR A 240 10.88 -0.47 -17.20
N ASP A 241 9.63 -0.94 -17.19
CA ASP A 241 8.71 -0.75 -16.05
C ASP A 241 9.22 -1.47 -14.80
N LEU A 242 9.60 -2.74 -14.93
CA LEU A 242 10.16 -3.52 -13.82
C LEU A 242 11.46 -2.90 -13.31
N TRP A 243 12.32 -2.42 -14.22
CA TRP A 243 13.52 -1.69 -13.85
C TRP A 243 13.19 -0.43 -13.04
N CYS A 244 12.27 0.42 -13.50
CA CYS A 244 11.84 1.62 -12.76
C CYS A 244 11.31 1.25 -11.38
N LYS A 245 10.44 0.24 -11.30
CA LYS A 245 9.87 -0.23 -10.03
C LYS A 245 10.95 -0.71 -9.05
N MET A 246 11.91 -1.48 -9.54
CA MET A 246 13.01 -2.00 -8.72
C MET A 246 13.96 -0.89 -8.25
N ILE A 247 14.32 0.04 -9.14
CA ILE A 247 15.21 1.15 -8.81
C ILE A 247 14.57 2.08 -7.78
N PHE A 248 13.29 2.43 -7.95
CA PHE A 248 12.67 3.43 -7.09
C PHE A 248 12.07 2.84 -5.80
N PHE A 249 11.56 1.62 -5.84
CA PHE A 249 10.80 1.04 -4.73
C PHE A 249 11.35 -0.28 -4.21
N GLY A 250 12.22 -0.97 -4.96
CA GLY A 250 12.65 -2.34 -4.66
C GLY A 250 13.20 -2.52 -3.24
N ALA A 251 14.15 -1.66 -2.83
CA ALA A 251 14.73 -1.70 -1.49
C ALA A 251 13.69 -1.40 -0.38
N SER A 252 12.80 -0.43 -0.62
CA SER A 252 11.75 -0.05 0.32
C SER A 252 10.70 -1.15 0.50
N ILE A 253 10.33 -1.83 -0.59
CA ILE A 253 9.42 -2.99 -0.57
C ILE A 253 10.09 -4.16 0.16
N ALA A 254 11.36 -4.47 -0.13
CA ALA A 254 12.09 -5.52 0.56
C ALA A 254 12.11 -5.29 2.08
N LYS A 255 12.43 -4.06 2.50
CA LYS A 255 12.39 -3.66 3.90
C LYS A 255 11.00 -3.77 4.52
N ALA A 256 9.94 -3.35 3.80
CA ALA A 256 8.57 -3.47 4.28
C ALA A 256 8.15 -4.93 4.47
N ASN A 257 8.52 -5.82 3.55
CA ASN A 257 8.27 -7.25 3.65
C ASN A 257 9.00 -7.86 4.86
N GLU A 258 10.27 -7.54 5.06
CA GLU A 258 11.02 -8.01 6.23
C GLU A 258 10.40 -7.57 7.56
N VAL A 259 9.94 -6.31 7.67
CA VAL A 259 9.28 -5.81 8.88
C VAL A 259 7.93 -6.51 9.10
N GLY A 260 7.18 -6.78 8.02
CA GLY A 260 5.94 -7.55 8.07
C GLY A 260 6.16 -8.99 8.55
N GLU A 261 7.18 -9.67 8.05
CA GLU A 261 7.54 -11.04 8.46
C GLU A 261 8.13 -11.09 9.87
N LYS A 262 8.96 -10.12 10.24
CA LYS A 262 9.56 -9.97 11.58
C LYS A 262 8.63 -9.30 12.59
N SER A 263 7.38 -8.98 12.22
CA SER A 263 6.32 -8.60 13.16
C SER A 263 5.96 -9.83 14.01
N SER A 264 6.88 -10.18 14.90
CA SER A 264 6.69 -11.07 16.03
C SER A 264 5.82 -10.36 17.07
N LYS A 265 4.57 -10.06 16.70
CA LYS A 265 3.52 -9.95 17.69
C LYS A 265 3.26 -11.34 18.26
N ARG A 266 4.29 -11.96 18.86
CA ARG A 266 4.11 -12.94 19.93
C ARG A 266 3.19 -12.23 20.91
N GLY A 267 2.06 -12.86 21.21
CA GLY A 267 1.10 -12.32 22.18
C GLY A 267 1.80 -12.01 23.51
N PRO A 268 1.14 -11.27 24.42
CA PRO A 268 1.71 -10.89 25.71
C PRO A 268 2.43 -12.07 26.38
N ALA A 269 3.75 -11.98 26.51
CA ALA A 269 4.55 -13.04 27.12
C ALA A 269 4.38 -13.01 28.64
N ASN A 270 4.23 -14.19 29.26
CA ASN A 270 4.18 -14.29 30.70
C ASN A 270 5.59 -14.11 31.28
N LEU A 271 5.91 -12.90 31.72
CA LEU A 271 7.23 -12.57 32.30
C LEU A 271 7.58 -13.42 33.53
N LEU A 272 6.58 -13.93 34.27
CA LEU A 272 6.83 -14.78 35.42
C LEU A 272 7.38 -16.14 35.00
N GLN A 273 6.94 -16.70 33.87
CA GLN A 273 7.48 -17.97 33.35
C GLN A 273 8.96 -17.86 32.93
N GLN A 274 9.43 -16.67 32.58
CA GLN A 274 10.83 -16.43 32.19
C GLN A 274 11.80 -16.33 33.38
N LEU A 275 11.28 -16.26 34.61
CA LEU A 275 12.09 -16.22 35.83
C LEU A 275 12.30 -17.62 36.40
N PRO A 276 13.37 -17.88 37.16
CA PRO A 276 13.50 -19.11 37.95
C PRO A 276 12.46 -19.16 39.09
N ASP A 277 12.26 -20.33 39.69
CA ASP A 277 11.28 -20.52 40.77
C ASP A 277 11.56 -19.66 42.01
N THR A 278 12.82 -19.30 42.23
CA THR A 278 13.24 -18.30 43.20
C THR A 278 14.11 -17.27 42.48
N PHE A 279 13.76 -15.99 42.56
CA PHE A 279 14.43 -14.93 41.82
C PHE A 279 14.58 -13.64 42.65
N THR A 280 15.51 -12.79 42.25
CA THR A 280 15.76 -11.48 42.89
C THR A 280 15.07 -10.34 42.15
N TYR A 281 14.96 -9.17 42.80
CA TYR A 281 14.48 -7.95 42.14
C TYR A 281 15.26 -7.63 40.85
N ALA A 282 16.59 -7.78 40.87
CA ALA A 282 17.44 -7.51 39.73
C ALA A 282 17.13 -8.43 38.54
N GLN A 283 16.86 -9.71 38.80
CA GLN A 283 16.46 -10.66 37.75
C GLN A 283 15.09 -10.31 37.15
N ALA A 284 14.13 -9.88 37.97
CA ALA A 284 12.84 -9.39 37.48
C ALA A 284 12.96 -8.11 36.64
N GLU A 285 13.88 -7.21 37.00
CA GLU A 285 14.19 -6.03 36.20
C GLU A 285 14.83 -6.41 34.86
N MET A 286 15.79 -7.36 34.85
CA MET A 286 16.43 -7.84 33.63
C MET A 286 15.42 -8.47 32.67
N VAL A 287 14.51 -9.31 33.16
CA VAL A 287 13.45 -9.90 32.33
C VAL A 287 12.55 -8.83 31.72
N ARG A 288 12.23 -7.75 32.46
CA ARG A 288 11.48 -6.63 31.89
C ARG A 288 12.25 -5.93 30.77
N LEU A 289 13.54 -5.67 30.96
CA LEU A 289 14.39 -5.03 29.94
C LEU A 289 14.54 -5.90 28.68
N GLN A 290 14.67 -7.22 28.85
CA GLN A 290 14.73 -8.18 27.75
C GLN A 290 13.44 -8.28 26.94
N ASN A 291 12.31 -7.82 27.50
CA ASN A 291 11.01 -7.76 26.84
C ASN A 291 10.60 -6.30 26.55
N ASP A 292 11.57 -5.40 26.35
CA ASP A 292 11.40 -3.99 25.96
C ASP A 292 10.59 -3.12 26.95
N PHE A 293 10.48 -3.53 28.21
CA PHE A 293 9.85 -2.75 29.27
C PHE A 293 10.86 -1.94 30.10
N GLY A 294 10.49 -0.72 30.50
CA GLY A 294 11.32 0.12 31.36
C GLY A 294 11.43 -0.35 32.82
N LYS A 295 12.56 0.03 33.47
CA LYS A 295 12.90 -0.29 34.89
C LYS A 295 11.90 0.26 35.91
N LYS A 296 11.34 1.45 35.66
CA LYS A 296 10.45 2.15 36.60
C LYS A 296 9.21 1.34 37.02
N GLY A 297 8.78 0.37 36.20
CA GLY A 297 7.60 -0.47 36.46
C GLY A 297 7.86 -1.72 37.31
N THR A 298 9.12 -2.10 37.59
CA THR A 298 9.46 -3.39 38.22
C THR A 298 8.87 -3.53 39.62
N ALA A 299 8.95 -2.49 40.45
CA ALA A 299 8.40 -2.54 41.82
C ALA A 299 6.88 -2.68 41.83
N THR A 300 6.17 -1.98 40.95
CA THR A 300 4.70 -2.07 40.84
C THR A 300 4.26 -3.43 40.31
N MET A 301 4.98 -3.99 39.32
CA MET A 301 4.75 -5.34 38.81
C MET A 301 4.89 -6.38 39.93
N LEU A 302 5.98 -6.34 40.70
CA LEU A 302 6.22 -7.29 41.79
C LEU A 302 5.19 -7.15 42.92
N ARG A 303 4.80 -5.93 43.31
CA ARG A 303 3.70 -5.72 44.28
C ARG A 303 2.39 -6.34 43.80
N ASN A 304 2.05 -6.17 42.52
CA ASN A 304 0.85 -6.78 41.95
C ASN A 304 0.92 -8.31 41.95
N TRP A 305 2.08 -8.90 41.63
CA TRP A 305 2.28 -10.35 41.67
C TRP A 305 2.21 -10.92 43.09
N VAL A 306 2.71 -10.20 44.09
CA VAL A 306 2.55 -10.56 45.50
C VAL A 306 1.09 -10.47 45.92
N ASN A 307 0.41 -9.35 45.63
CA ASN A 307 -0.99 -9.13 46.00
C ASN A 307 -1.95 -10.12 45.32
N ARG A 308 -1.60 -10.63 44.13
CA ARG A 308 -2.38 -11.66 43.43
C ARG A 308 -1.93 -13.08 43.75
N HIS A 309 -1.04 -13.25 44.72
CA HIS A 309 -0.52 -14.54 45.17
C HIS A 309 0.13 -15.38 44.05
N TYR A 310 0.77 -14.72 43.08
CA TYR A 310 1.59 -15.41 42.07
C TYR A 310 3.00 -15.69 42.59
N ILE A 311 3.48 -14.84 43.50
CA ILE A 311 4.79 -14.95 44.14
C ILE A 311 4.69 -14.60 45.63
N GLU A 312 5.65 -15.07 46.40
CA GLU A 312 5.82 -14.78 47.83
C GLU A 312 7.14 -14.04 48.06
N LYS A 313 7.16 -13.07 48.98
CA LYS A 313 8.38 -12.33 49.36
C LYS A 313 9.23 -13.19 50.29
N ILE A 314 10.52 -13.34 49.97
CA ILE A 314 11.54 -13.90 50.85
C ILE A 314 12.38 -12.75 51.42
N PRO A 315 12.33 -12.51 52.74
CA PRO A 315 13.16 -11.48 53.36
C PRO A 315 14.65 -11.87 53.34
N PRO A 316 15.56 -10.88 53.36
CA PRO A 316 16.99 -11.14 53.51
C PRO A 316 17.28 -11.85 54.84
N LYS A 317 18.30 -12.73 54.85
CA LYS A 317 18.68 -13.52 56.03
C LYS A 317 18.88 -12.62 57.27
N GLY A 318 18.14 -12.90 58.34
CA GLY A 318 18.17 -12.14 59.60
C GLY A 318 16.89 -11.37 59.94
N VAL A 319 15.89 -11.36 59.05
CA VAL A 319 14.64 -10.61 59.20
C VAL A 319 13.41 -11.54 59.21
N ASN A 320 12.66 -11.56 60.32
CA ASN A 320 11.35 -12.21 60.39
C ASN A 320 10.30 -11.26 59.80
N ALA A 321 9.54 -11.70 58.79
CA ALA A 321 8.55 -10.88 58.11
C ALA A 321 7.15 -11.46 58.29
N ASP A 322 6.42 -10.98 59.31
CA ASP A 322 4.97 -11.16 59.38
C ASP A 322 4.27 -10.00 58.67
N GLY A 323 3.49 -10.34 57.64
CA GLY A 323 2.54 -9.42 57.00
C GLY A 323 3.15 -8.39 56.04
N ALA A 324 2.30 -7.88 55.16
CA ALA A 324 2.64 -6.96 54.07
C ALA A 324 3.52 -5.79 54.55
N ASP A 325 4.78 -5.84 54.15
CA ASP A 325 5.90 -4.98 54.58
C ASP A 325 6.53 -5.45 55.89
N GLY A 326 7.48 -6.39 55.75
CA GLY A 326 8.26 -6.95 56.85
C GLY A 326 8.82 -5.84 57.74
N LYS A 327 8.26 -5.72 58.93
CA LYS A 327 8.74 -4.82 59.99
C LYS A 327 9.61 -5.62 60.93
N GLN A 328 10.87 -5.21 61.06
CA GLN A 328 11.70 -5.60 62.18
C GLN A 328 12.17 -4.31 62.86
N GLY A 329 11.70 -4.06 64.09
CA GLY A 329 12.04 -2.85 64.85
C GLY A 329 11.60 -1.52 64.19
N GLY A 330 10.51 -1.50 63.42
CA GLY A 330 9.96 -0.27 62.83
C GLY A 330 10.62 0.22 61.54
N LYS A 331 11.59 -0.51 60.97
CA LYS A 331 12.19 -0.20 59.66
C LYS A 331 11.39 -0.82 58.51
N VAL A 332 11.00 0.00 57.53
CA VAL A 332 10.36 -0.44 56.28
C VAL A 332 11.46 -0.84 55.30
N PHE A 333 11.51 -2.12 54.91
CA PHE A 333 12.48 -2.59 53.91
C PHE A 333 11.97 -2.33 52.48
N SER A 334 12.83 -1.76 51.64
CA SER A 334 12.53 -1.58 50.21
C SER A 334 12.33 -2.93 49.54
N ILE A 335 11.30 -3.04 48.67
CA ILE A 335 11.00 -4.26 47.88
C ILE A 335 12.20 -4.73 47.04
N GLN A 336 13.15 -3.83 46.74
CA GLN A 336 14.38 -4.14 46.00
C GLN A 336 15.34 -5.06 46.77
N LEU A 337 15.20 -5.14 48.09
CA LEU A 337 16.04 -5.97 48.97
C LEU A 337 15.48 -7.40 49.15
N PHE A 338 14.29 -7.68 48.63
CA PHE A 338 13.64 -8.98 48.75
C PHE A 338 14.02 -9.90 47.59
N SER A 339 14.06 -11.19 47.89
CA SER A 339 13.93 -12.24 46.88
C SER A 339 12.48 -12.69 46.81
N PHE A 340 12.12 -13.43 45.77
CA PHE A 340 10.74 -13.85 45.52
C PHE A 340 10.71 -15.33 45.16
N LYS A 341 9.72 -16.05 45.67
CA LYS A 341 9.42 -17.44 45.30
C LYS A 341 8.14 -17.49 44.49
N LYS A 342 8.13 -18.24 43.40
CA LYS A 342 6.92 -18.51 42.61
C LYS A 342 5.97 -19.43 43.38
N LEU A 343 4.71 -18.99 43.46
CA LEU A 343 3.58 -19.81 43.90
C LEU A 343 2.83 -20.40 42.70
N LEU A 344 2.79 -19.68 41.57
CA LEU A 344 2.17 -20.09 40.33
C LEU A 344 3.16 -20.01 39.16
N PHE A 345 2.92 -20.77 38.08
CA PHE A 345 3.80 -20.82 36.89
C PHE A 345 5.24 -21.23 37.23
N ARG A 346 5.36 -22.17 38.15
CA ARG A 346 6.61 -22.82 38.55
C ARG A 346 7.11 -23.75 37.45
N SER A 347 8.42 -23.98 37.45
CA SER A 347 9.10 -24.89 36.52
C SER A 347 8.66 -26.35 36.67
N ASP A 348 8.26 -26.75 37.88
CA ASP A 348 7.75 -28.08 38.23
C ASP A 348 6.25 -28.27 37.95
N GLY A 349 5.56 -27.23 37.44
CA GLY A 349 4.12 -27.27 37.16
C GLY A 349 3.21 -27.24 38.38
N LEU A 350 3.75 -27.11 39.60
CA LEU A 350 2.97 -27.07 40.84
C LEU A 350 2.33 -25.69 41.07
N ASP A 351 1.13 -25.70 41.63
CA ASP A 351 0.44 -24.52 42.15
C ASP A 351 0.45 -24.55 43.68
N LEU A 352 1.26 -23.67 44.27
CA LEU A 352 1.47 -23.61 45.72
C LEU A 352 0.52 -22.64 46.43
N ARG A 353 -0.44 -22.03 45.72
CA ARG A 353 -1.41 -21.09 46.33
C ARG A 353 -2.27 -21.74 47.41
N CYS A 354 -2.51 -23.05 47.33
CA CYS A 354 -3.39 -23.78 48.25
C CYS A 354 -2.66 -24.41 49.45
N PHE A 355 -1.32 -24.36 49.52
CA PHE A 355 -0.56 -25.05 50.57
C PHE A 355 -0.41 -24.26 51.89
N ASN A 356 -0.86 -23.00 51.93
CA ASN A 356 -0.86 -22.16 53.13
C ASN A 356 -2.28 -21.89 53.69
N ALA A 357 -3.22 -22.82 53.52
CA ALA A 357 -4.47 -22.83 54.28
C ALA A 357 -4.32 -23.70 55.54
N LYS A 358 -3.67 -23.15 56.56
CA LYS A 358 -3.82 -23.58 57.96
C LYS A 358 -3.83 -22.36 58.86
#